data_AF-A0A1M6XBD7-F1
#
_entry.id   AF-A0A1M6XBD7-F1
#
_cell.length_a   1.000
_cell.length_b   1.000
_cell.length_c   1.000
_cell.angle_alpha   90.00
_cell.angle_beta   90.00
_cell.angle_gamma   90.00
#
_symmetry.space_group_name_H-M   'P 1'
#
loop_
_entity.id
_entity.type
_entity.pdbx_description
1 polymer ?
#
loop_
_entity_poly.entity_id
_entity_poly.type
_entity_poly.pdbx_seq_one_letter_code
_entity_poly.pdbx_strand_id
1 'polypeptide(L)'
;MPSSALTELRLHLVPAGCRLDFPRLPRQFAYIYRRHHNLAWECIAHNACSPHLDRNPPTGALVEYKVCYCDAAGTITASSPVVQIQTHPTGMPTNSTLLGLR
;
A
#
# COMPACT_ATOMS: atom_id res chain seq x y z
N MET A 1 4.02 27.96 3.93
CA MET A 1 4.36 26.75 3.16
C MET A 1 3.57 25.60 3.74
N PRO A 2 2.68 24.92 3.00
CA PRO A 2 2.03 23.74 3.54
C PRO A 2 3.07 22.61 3.59
N SER A 3 3.33 22.12 4.80
CA SER A 3 4.18 20.97 5.05
C SER A 3 3.62 19.79 4.27
N SER A 4 4.35 19.29 3.28
CA SER A 4 4.02 18.03 2.61
C SER A 4 4.09 16.93 3.66
N ALA A 5 2.96 16.67 4.32
CA ALA A 5 2.80 15.49 5.16
C ALA A 5 3.13 14.30 4.25
N LEU A 6 4.25 13.66 4.51
CA LEU A 6 4.65 12.44 3.82
C LEU A 6 3.52 11.44 4.03
N THR A 7 2.78 11.15 2.97
CA THR A 7 1.76 10.12 2.88
C THR A 7 2.45 8.77 2.91
N GLU A 8 2.98 8.41 4.08
CA GLU A 8 3.72 7.17 4.28
C GLU A 8 2.76 5.98 4.21
N LEU A 9 2.92 5.16 3.19
CA LEU A 9 2.26 3.87 3.06
C LEU A 9 3.18 2.80 3.65
N ARG A 10 2.67 1.98 4.57
CA ARG A 10 3.38 0.82 5.13
C ARG A 10 2.65 -0.46 4.77
N LEU A 11 3.41 -1.48 4.37
CA LEU A 11 2.90 -2.79 4.01
C LEU A 11 3.32 -3.83 5.05
N HIS A 12 2.38 -4.69 5.43
CA HIS A 12 2.60 -5.80 6.35
C HIS A 12 2.02 -7.09 5.76
N LEU A 13 2.85 -8.09 5.48
CA LEU A 13 2.36 -9.42 5.16
C LEU A 13 1.79 -10.06 6.42
N VAL A 14 0.53 -10.45 6.36
CA VAL A 14 -0.19 -11.16 7.42
C VAL A 14 -0.78 -12.46 6.85
N PRO A 15 -1.13 -13.46 7.68
CA PRO A 15 -1.69 -14.72 7.16
C PRO A 15 -2.94 -14.54 6.29
N ALA A 16 -3.70 -13.49 6.54
CA ALA A 16 -4.92 -13.16 5.80
C ALA A 16 -4.70 -12.31 4.53
N GLY A 17 -3.45 -11.95 4.18
CA GLY A 17 -3.13 -11.15 2.99
C GLY A 17 -2.09 -10.05 3.24
N CYS A 18 -2.20 -8.95 2.50
CA CYS A 18 -1.34 -7.77 2.66
C CYS A 18 -2.10 -6.67 3.38
N ARG A 19 -1.66 -6.31 4.59
CA ARG A 19 -2.20 -5.18 5.35
C ARG A 19 -1.48 -3.90 4.94
N LEU A 20 -2.24 -2.86 4.64
CA LEU A 20 -1.79 -1.53 4.26
C LEU A 20 -2.17 -0.55 5.37
N ASP A 21 -1.18 0.13 5.93
CA ASP A 21 -1.35 1.20 6.90
C ASP A 21 -0.96 2.53 6.25
N PHE A 22 -1.85 3.53 6.34
CA PHE A 22 -1.68 4.85 5.72
C PHE A 22 -2.42 5.93 6.52
N PRO A 23 -1.96 7.20 6.47
CA PRO A 23 -2.63 8.28 7.20
C PRO A 23 -4.02 8.57 6.62
N ARG A 24 -4.96 8.94 7.48
CA ARG A 24 -6.20 9.58 7.04
C ARG A 24 -5.95 11.08 6.90
N LEU A 25 -6.23 11.61 5.71
CA LEU A 25 -6.14 13.05 5.47
C LEU A 25 -7.52 13.70 5.64
N PRO A 26 -7.63 14.83 6.37
CA PRO A 26 -8.90 15.51 6.57
C PRO A 26 -9.58 15.88 5.25
N ARG A 27 -10.90 15.63 5.16
CA ARG A 27 -11.74 15.97 3.98
C ARG A 27 -11.30 15.30 2.68
N GLN A 28 -10.52 14.22 2.77
CA GLN A 28 -10.06 13.48 1.60
C GLN A 28 -10.45 12.00 1.73
N PHE A 29 -10.60 11.37 0.58
CA PHE A 29 -10.94 9.97 0.43
C PHE A 29 -9.72 9.21 -0.09
N ALA A 30 -9.33 8.13 0.59
CA ALA A 30 -8.19 7.32 0.18
C ALA A 30 -8.61 6.24 -0.83
N TYR A 31 -7.87 6.10 -1.92
CA TYR A 31 -8.08 5.12 -2.97
C TYR A 31 -6.81 4.27 -3.06
N ILE A 32 -6.97 2.96 -2.97
CA ILE A 32 -5.84 2.03 -2.97
C ILE A 32 -5.71 1.44 -4.36
N TYR A 33 -4.51 1.57 -4.92
CA TYR A 33 -4.16 0.99 -6.19
C TYR A 33 -3.10 -0.08 -6.01
N ARG A 34 -3.22 -1.14 -6.81
CA ARG A 34 -2.32 -2.27 -6.85
C ARG A 34 -1.91 -2.55 -8.29
N ARG A 35 -0.70 -3.05 -8.51
CA ARG A 35 -0.32 -3.67 -9.78
C ARG A 35 0.72 -4.76 -9.57
N HIS A 36 0.82 -5.66 -10.54
CA HIS A 36 2.06 -6.39 -10.73
C HIS A 36 3.10 -5.46 -11.35
N HIS A 37 4.37 -5.70 -11.06
CA HIS A 37 5.48 -4.92 -11.59
C HIS A 37 5.31 -4.63 -13.10
N ASN A 38 5.33 -3.34 -13.46
CA ASN A 38 5.16 -2.81 -14.83
C ASN A 38 3.81 -3.08 -15.53
N LEU A 39 2.80 -3.62 -14.84
CA LEU A 39 1.43 -3.69 -15.37
C LEU A 39 0.63 -2.40 -15.08
N ALA A 40 -0.58 -2.34 -15.62
CA ALA A 40 -1.51 -1.26 -15.33
C ALA A 40 -1.93 -1.28 -13.84
N TRP A 41 -2.18 -0.09 -13.29
CA TRP A 41 -2.73 0.06 -11.95
C TRP A 41 -4.20 -0.33 -11.90
N GLU A 42 -4.55 -1.20 -10.97
CA GLU A 42 -5.91 -1.58 -10.62
C GLU A 42 -6.33 -0.86 -9.34
N CYS A 43 -7.50 -0.22 -9.32
CA CYS A 43 -8.09 0.32 -8.10
C CYS A 43 -8.76 -0.80 -7.32
N ILE A 44 -8.20 -1.21 -6.19
CA ILE A 44 -8.71 -2.33 -5.38
C ILE A 44 -9.64 -1.87 -4.26
N ALA A 45 -9.58 -0.60 -3.88
CA ALA A 45 -10.45 -0.04 -2.86
C ALA A 45 -10.70 1.46 -3.06
N HIS A 46 -11.96 1.86 -2.94
CA HIS A 46 -12.42 3.25 -2.99
C HIS A 46 -12.79 3.71 -1.59
N ASN A 47 -12.46 4.95 -1.23
CA ASN A 47 -12.71 5.51 0.11
C ASN A 47 -12.28 4.55 1.24
N ALA A 48 -11.07 4.01 1.11
CA ALA A 48 -10.51 3.02 2.01
C ALA A 48 -10.18 3.62 3.38
N CYS A 49 -10.29 2.79 4.40
CA CYS A 49 -9.86 3.10 5.75
C CYS A 49 -8.54 2.38 6.06
N SER A 50 -7.66 3.03 6.83
CA SER A 50 -6.48 2.38 7.39
C SER A 50 -6.81 1.76 8.76
N PRO A 51 -6.35 0.54 9.05
CA PRO A 51 -5.68 -0.38 8.12
C PRO A 51 -6.64 -0.96 7.07
N HIS A 52 -6.15 -1.16 5.85
CA HIS A 52 -6.84 -1.90 4.80
C HIS A 52 -6.18 -3.26 4.60
N LEU A 53 -6.95 -4.31 4.33
CA LEU A 53 -6.43 -5.66 4.06
C LEU A 53 -6.76 -6.07 2.62
N ASP A 54 -5.74 -6.15 1.77
CA ASP A 54 -5.84 -6.85 0.49
C ASP A 54 -5.76 -8.36 0.78
N ARG A 55 -6.90 -9.04 0.66
CA ARG A 55 -7.03 -10.49 0.94
C ARG A 55 -6.60 -11.38 -0.20
N ASN A 56 -6.46 -10.82 -1.40
CA ASN A 56 -6.08 -11.59 -2.58
C ASN A 56 -4.93 -10.88 -3.32
N PRO A 57 -3.79 -10.64 -2.64
CA PRO A 57 -2.62 -10.11 -3.31
C PRO A 57 -2.12 -11.19 -4.27
N PRO A 58 -1.73 -10.82 -5.50
CA PRO A 58 -1.21 -11.80 -6.44
C PRO A 58 0.00 -12.52 -5.87
N THR A 59 0.09 -13.84 -6.00
CA THR A 59 1.17 -14.62 -5.39
C THR A 59 2.35 -14.82 -6.35
N GLY A 60 3.55 -15.02 -5.79
CA GLY A 60 4.76 -15.32 -6.56
C GLY A 60 5.32 -14.16 -7.39
N ALA A 61 4.79 -12.95 -7.23
CA ALA A 61 5.21 -11.76 -7.97
C ALA A 61 5.66 -10.62 -7.05
N LEU A 62 6.39 -9.67 -7.63
CA LEU A 62 6.57 -8.35 -7.03
C LEU A 62 5.27 -7.56 -7.23
N VAL A 63 4.61 -7.24 -6.13
CA VAL A 63 3.36 -6.48 -6.11
C VAL A 63 3.67 -5.07 -5.64
N GLU A 64 3.12 -4.08 -6.32
CA GLU A 64 3.29 -2.67 -6.01
C GLU A 64 1.97 -2.07 -5.56
N TYR A 65 2.03 -1.21 -4.56
CA TYR A 65 0.89 -0.51 -3.99
C TYR A 65 1.14 0.99 -3.93
N LYS A 66 0.07 1.76 -4.06
CA LYS A 66 0.04 3.20 -3.74
C LYS A 66 -1.33 3.60 -3.23
N VAL A 67 -1.38 4.68 -2.46
CA VAL A 67 -2.62 5.33 -2.04
C VAL A 67 -2.70 6.69 -2.72
N CYS A 68 -3.81 6.96 -3.39
CA CYS A 68 -4.16 8.30 -3.88
C CYS A 68 -5.24 8.89 -2.98
N TYR A 69 -5.14 10.18 -2.67
CA TYR A 69 -6.15 10.89 -1.89
C TYR A 69 -6.91 11.85 -2.79
N CYS A 70 -8.23 11.71 -2.80
CA CYS A 70 -9.11 12.54 -3.60
C CYS A 70 -9.92 13.50 -2.71
N ASP A 71 -10.17 14.71 -3.20
CA ASP A 71 -11.16 15.60 -2.59
C ASP A 71 -12.61 15.16 -2.93
N ALA A 72 -13.59 15.94 -2.48
CA ALA A 72 -15.01 15.67 -2.75
C ALA A 72 -15.42 15.80 -4.22
N ALA A 73 -14.61 16.45 -5.05
CA ALA A 73 -14.82 16.52 -6.50
C ALA A 73 -14.16 15.34 -7.24
N GLY A 74 -13.45 14.46 -6.53
CA GLY A 74 -12.71 13.34 -7.11
C GLY A 74 -11.33 13.71 -7.64
N THR A 75 -10.84 14.93 -7.37
CA THR A 75 -9.52 15.38 -7.80
C THR A 75 -8.45 14.77 -6.89
N ILE A 76 -7.44 14.12 -7.47
CA ILE A 76 -6.29 13.62 -6.70
C ILE A 76 -5.49 14.81 -6.18
N THR A 77 -5.40 14.93 -4.86
CA THR A 77 -4.71 16.02 -4.15
C THR A 77 -3.38 15.59 -3.53
N ALA A 78 -3.21 14.30 -3.26
CA ALA A 78 -1.97 13.72 -2.76
C ALA A 78 -1.84 12.25 -3.21
N SER A 79 -0.61 11.73 -3.17
CA SER A 79 -0.33 10.31 -3.40
C SER A 79 0.82 9.85 -2.51
N SER A 80 0.78 8.61 -2.04
CA SER A 80 1.94 7.99 -1.39
C SER A 80 3.04 7.70 -2.42
N PRO A 81 4.30 7.53 -1.99
CA PRO A 81 5.28 6.77 -2.76
C PRO A 81 4.73 5.39 -3.11
N VAL A 82 5.25 4.79 -4.19
CA VAL A 82 4.99 3.39 -4.51
C VAL A 82 5.79 2.52 -3.55
N VAL A 83 5.11 1.57 -2.91
CA VAL A 83 5.74 0.60 -2.01
C VAL A 83 5.54 -0.78 -2.60
N GLN A 84 6.57 -1.61 -2.54
CA GLN A 84 6.60 -2.91 -3.17
C GLN A 84 6.73 -4.00 -2.12
N ILE A 85 6.13 -5.15 -2.38
CA ILE A 85 6.28 -6.34 -1.55
C ILE A 85 6.35 -7.59 -2.40
N GLN A 86 7.23 -8.51 -2.02
CA GLN A 86 7.32 -9.81 -2.65
C GLN A 86 6.40 -10.78 -1.91
N THR A 87 5.31 -11.14 -2.55
CA THR A 87 4.37 -12.14 -2.04
C THR A 87 4.92 -13.52 -2.37
N HIS A 88 5.55 -14.19 -1.41
CA HIS A 88 5.95 -15.58 -1.62
C HIS A 88 4.70 -16.48 -1.67
N PRO A 89 4.70 -17.53 -2.50
CA PRO A 89 3.68 -18.57 -2.42
C PRO A 89 3.75 -19.20 -1.02
N THR A 90 2.77 -18.84 -0.19
CA THR A 90 2.34 -19.47 1.06
C THR A 90 3.46 -19.95 2.01
N GLY A 91 3.71 -19.18 3.08
CA GLY A 91 4.03 -19.85 4.35
C GLY A 91 5.03 -19.23 5.33
N MET A 92 5.74 -18.13 5.03
CA MET A 92 6.67 -17.55 6.02
C MET A 92 6.77 -16.03 5.90
N PRO A 93 6.52 -15.25 6.97
CA PRO A 93 7.12 -13.94 7.10
C PRO A 93 8.63 -14.16 7.32
N THR A 94 9.45 -13.93 6.30
CA THR A 94 10.89 -13.79 6.52
C THR A 94 11.12 -12.49 7.27
N ASN A 95 11.17 -12.59 8.60
CA ASN A 95 11.80 -11.59 9.45
C ASN A 95 13.17 -11.28 8.86
N SER A 96 13.27 -10.12 8.21
CA SER A 96 14.55 -9.57 7.79
C SER A 96 15.23 -8.98 9.02
N THR A 97 15.67 -9.85 9.94
CA THR A 97 16.64 -9.46 10.96
C THR A 97 18.00 -9.50 10.29
N LEU A 98 18.46 -8.35 9.79
CA LEU A 98 19.86 -8.17 9.43
C LEU A 98 20.70 -8.26 10.72
N LEU A 99 21.12 -9.47 11.08
CA LEU A 99 22.29 -9.67 11.91
C LEU A 99 23.50 -9.18 11.10
N GLY A 100 23.92 -7.95 11.38
CA GLY A 100 25.24 -7.47 11.03
C GLY A 100 26.29 -8.22 11.83
N LEU A 101 26.85 -9.27 11.25
CA LEU A 101 28.17 -9.80 11.60
C LEU A 101 29.18 -9.05 10.73
N ARG A 102 29.85 -8.04 11.32
CA ARG A 102 31.28 -7.74 11.12
C ARG A 102 31.79 -6.99 12.34
#